data_AF-A0A931SZR9-F1
#
_entry.id   AF-A0A931SZR9-F1
#
_cell.length_a   1.000
_cell.length_b   1.000
_cell.length_c   1.000
_cell.angle_alpha   90.00
_cell.angle_beta   90.00
_cell.angle_gamma   90.00
#
_symmetry.space_group_name_H-M   'P 1'
#
loop_
_entity.id
_entity.type
_entity.pdbx_description
1 polymer ?
#
loop_
_entity_poly.entity_id
_entity_poly.type
_entity_poly.pdbx_seq_one_letter_code
_entity_poly.pdbx_strand_id
1 'polypeptide(L)'
;MKAYVARVVETTHPGPAASTNAARYVRYGSSPRGAQAMILSAKVRALISGRANISFSDLKALAAPALRHRLVLNFEGEAEGVDPDTVVANVLEETPELETTKRT
;
A
#
# COMPACT_ATOMS: atom_id res chain seq x y z
N MET A 1 10.14 -4.28 -8.08
CA MET A 1 9.97 -4.02 -6.64
C MET A 1 9.71 -2.55 -6.29
N LYS A 2 10.62 -1.60 -6.56
CA LYS A 2 10.38 -0.17 -6.22
C LYS A 2 9.15 0.43 -6.91
N ALA A 3 8.97 0.14 -8.21
CA ALA A 3 7.79 0.56 -8.96
C ALA A 3 6.48 0.02 -8.37
N TYR A 4 6.46 -1.26 -7.94
CA TYR A 4 5.31 -1.84 -7.25
C TYR A 4 4.95 -1.08 -5.97
N VAL A 5 5.94 -0.78 -5.11
CA VAL A 5 5.71 -0.01 -3.87
C VAL A 5 5.22 1.41 -4.18
N ALA A 6 5.76 2.05 -5.24
CA ALA A 6 5.29 3.36 -5.66
C ALA A 6 3.81 3.31 -6.07
N ARG A 7 3.40 2.32 -6.87
CA ARG A 7 2.00 2.11 -7.23
C ARG A 7 1.11 1.84 -6.02
N VAL A 8 1.53 0.95 -5.11
CA VAL A 8 0.78 0.69 -3.86
C VAL A 8 0.51 2.00 -3.11
N VAL A 9 1.53 2.87 -2.98
CA VAL A 9 1.37 4.16 -2.30
C VAL A 9 0.50 5.13 -3.11
N GLU A 10 0.66 5.20 -4.42
CA GLU A 10 -0.17 6.02 -5.31
C GLU A 10 -1.65 5.64 -5.19
N THR A 11 -1.96 4.35 -5.23
CA THR A 11 -3.30 3.76 -5.12
C THR A 11 -3.98 3.99 -3.76
N THR A 12 -3.25 4.48 -2.75
CA THR A 12 -3.84 4.96 -1.49
C THR A 12 -4.43 6.36 -1.58
N HIS A 13 -4.11 7.16 -2.60
CA HIS A 13 -4.62 8.52 -2.74
C HIS A 13 -5.93 8.52 -3.52
N PRO A 14 -6.89 9.40 -3.18
CA PRO A 14 -8.07 9.60 -4.01
C PRO A 14 -7.65 10.16 -5.38
N GLY A 15 -8.21 9.62 -6.46
CA GLY A 15 -7.87 10.00 -7.83
C GLY A 15 -7.97 8.85 -8.83
N PRO A 16 -7.48 9.03 -10.07
CA PRO A 16 -7.63 8.05 -11.14
C PRO A 16 -6.95 6.69 -10.88
N ALA A 17 -5.89 6.67 -10.07
CA ALA A 17 -5.15 5.46 -9.72
C ALA A 17 -5.56 4.84 -8.38
N ALA A 18 -6.56 5.43 -7.71
CA ALA A 18 -7.05 5.01 -6.40
C ALA A 18 -7.64 3.60 -6.45
N SER A 19 -7.46 2.85 -5.37
CA SER A 19 -8.27 1.66 -5.15
C SER A 19 -9.71 2.05 -4.85
N THR A 20 -10.65 1.11 -5.01
CA THR A 20 -12.07 1.33 -4.72
C THR A 20 -12.29 1.94 -3.33
N ASN A 21 -11.66 1.39 -2.30
CA ASN A 21 -11.80 1.90 -0.92
C ASN A 21 -11.08 3.24 -0.73
N ALA A 22 -9.92 3.43 -1.34
CA ALA A 22 -9.20 4.71 -1.24
C ALA A 22 -9.99 5.85 -1.92
N ALA A 23 -10.59 5.59 -3.07
CA ALA A 23 -11.42 6.56 -3.79
C ALA A 23 -12.63 7.00 -2.97
N ARG A 24 -13.25 6.06 -2.23
CA ARG A 24 -14.45 6.32 -1.45
C ARG A 24 -14.15 6.92 -0.08
N TYR A 25 -13.17 6.41 0.66
CA TYR A 25 -13.03 6.69 2.09
C TYR A 25 -11.78 7.50 2.46
N VAL A 26 -10.81 7.69 1.55
CA VAL A 26 -9.55 8.38 1.89
C VAL A 26 -9.57 9.82 1.41
N ARG A 27 -9.27 10.74 2.33
CA ARG A 27 -9.04 12.16 2.04
C ARG A 27 -7.60 12.42 1.60
N TYR A 28 -6.63 11.81 2.28
CA TYR A 28 -5.21 11.88 1.93
C TYR A 28 -4.54 10.50 2.09
N GLY A 29 -3.93 10.03 1.00
CA GLY A 29 -3.16 8.79 0.99
C GLY A 29 -1.79 8.92 1.66
N SER A 30 -1.04 7.82 1.65
CA SER A 30 0.28 7.77 2.25
C SER A 30 1.30 8.58 1.45
N SER A 31 2.07 9.44 2.11
CA SER A 31 3.22 10.10 1.47
C SER A 31 4.35 9.12 1.05
N PRO A 32 5.37 9.56 0.28
CA PRO A 32 6.55 8.74 -0.06
C PRO A 32 7.28 8.13 1.13
N ARG A 33 7.10 8.67 2.36
CA ARG A 33 7.67 8.10 3.58
C ARG A 33 7.06 6.71 3.91
N GLY A 34 5.83 6.43 3.50
CA GLY A 34 5.22 5.11 3.63
C GLY A 34 5.92 4.07 2.74
N ALA A 35 6.28 4.44 1.51
CA ALA A 35 7.07 3.57 0.62
C ALA A 35 8.43 3.22 1.23
N GLN A 36 9.11 4.21 1.80
CA GLN A 36 10.40 4.02 2.48
C GLN A 36 10.26 3.08 3.67
N ALA A 37 9.26 3.31 4.53
CA ALA A 37 8.99 2.46 5.69
C ALA A 37 8.70 1.01 5.28
N MET A 38 7.88 0.80 4.26
CA MET A 38 7.53 -0.53 3.74
C MET A 38 8.77 -1.26 3.20
N ILE A 39 9.61 -0.58 2.41
CA ILE A 39 10.84 -1.18 1.86
C ILE A 39 11.84 -1.52 2.97
N LEU A 40 12.07 -0.60 3.91
CA LEU A 40 13.04 -0.80 4.99
C LEU A 40 12.63 -1.96 5.89
N SER A 41 11.37 -1.98 6.29
CA SER A 41 10.84 -3.03 7.15
C SER A 41 10.78 -4.39 6.44
N ALA A 42 10.47 -4.44 5.13
CA ALA A 42 10.56 -5.66 4.33
C ALA A 42 12.00 -6.20 4.25
N LYS A 43 13.02 -5.33 4.14
CA LYS A 43 14.43 -5.75 4.20
C LYS A 43 14.78 -6.37 5.54
N VAL A 44 14.33 -5.76 6.64
CA VAL A 44 14.52 -6.31 7.99
C VAL A 44 13.86 -7.68 8.12
N ARG A 45 12.62 -7.83 7.63
CA ARG A 45 11.90 -9.13 7.62
C ARG A 45 12.66 -10.20 6.84
N ALA A 46 13.15 -9.86 5.64
CA ALA A 46 13.92 -10.80 4.83
C ALA A 46 15.23 -11.21 5.52
N LEU A 47 15.94 -10.25 6.12
CA LEU A 47 17.18 -10.48 6.85
C LEU A 47 16.98 -11.40 8.07
N ILE A 48 15.96 -11.15 8.88
CA ILE A 48 15.59 -12.02 10.03
C ILE A 48 15.24 -13.43 9.53
N SER A 49 14.71 -13.56 8.32
CA SER A 49 14.40 -14.84 7.68
C SER A 49 15.60 -15.49 6.97
N GLY A 50 16.83 -14.97 7.15
CA GLY A 50 18.05 -15.51 6.53
C GLY A 50 18.17 -15.27 5.01
N ARG A 51 17.34 -14.41 4.42
CA ARG A 51 17.34 -14.11 2.98
C ARG A 51 18.05 -12.78 2.69
N ALA A 52 18.90 -12.76 1.68
CA ALA A 52 19.60 -11.55 1.23
C ALA A 52 18.70 -10.57 0.43
N ASN A 53 17.57 -11.05 -0.09
CA ASN A 53 16.67 -10.29 -0.95
C ASN A 53 15.23 -10.34 -0.44
N ILE A 54 14.53 -9.20 -0.57
CA ILE A 54 13.09 -9.09 -0.28
C ILE A 54 12.25 -9.73 -1.39
N SER A 55 11.09 -10.28 -1.02
CA SER A 55 10.05 -10.75 -1.94
C SER A 55 8.84 -9.80 -1.95
N PHE A 56 7.89 -10.01 -2.87
CA PHE A 56 6.59 -9.31 -2.82
C PHE A 56 5.80 -9.66 -1.55
N SER A 57 5.91 -10.90 -1.06
CA SER A 57 5.25 -11.31 0.19
C SER A 57 5.77 -10.54 1.41
N ASP A 58 7.06 -10.17 1.45
CA ASP A 58 7.60 -9.31 2.52
C ASP A 58 6.97 -7.92 2.50
N LEU A 59 6.79 -7.34 1.31
CA LEU A 59 6.17 -6.03 1.13
C LEU A 59 4.69 -6.05 1.52
N LYS A 60 3.94 -7.05 1.03
CA LYS A 60 2.52 -7.23 1.37
C LYS A 60 2.31 -7.41 2.86
N ALA A 61 3.13 -8.24 3.51
CA ALA A 61 3.07 -8.45 4.95
C ALA A 61 3.33 -7.18 5.77
N LEU A 62 4.10 -6.22 5.22
CA LEU A 62 4.54 -5.01 5.92
C LEU A 62 3.79 -3.76 5.48
N ALA A 63 2.87 -3.86 4.51
CA ALA A 63 2.08 -2.73 4.03
C ALA A 63 1.14 -2.18 5.11
N ALA A 64 0.36 -3.04 5.77
CA ALA A 64 -0.59 -2.63 6.80
C ALA A 64 0.09 -1.88 7.98
N PRO A 65 1.16 -2.40 8.62
CA PRO A 65 1.85 -1.67 9.68
C PRO A 65 2.57 -0.40 9.16
N ALA A 66 3.04 -0.39 7.91
CA ALA A 66 3.69 0.80 7.33
C ALA A 66 2.71 1.92 6.98
N LEU A 67 1.48 1.59 6.58
CA LEU A 67 0.55 2.53 5.94
C LEU A 67 -0.67 2.91 6.79
N ARG A 68 -1.16 2.07 7.71
CA ARG A 68 -2.46 2.28 8.41
C ARG A 68 -2.61 3.65 9.08
N HIS A 69 -1.53 4.15 9.67
CA HIS A 69 -1.49 5.43 10.40
C HIS A 69 -1.08 6.60 9.51
N ARG A 70 -1.03 6.37 8.19
CA ARG A 70 -0.66 7.34 7.16
C ARG A 70 -1.81 7.60 6.18
N LEU A 71 -2.97 6.98 6.41
CA LEU A 71 -4.19 7.24 5.68
C LEU A 71 -5.04 8.21 6.50
N VAL A 72 -5.40 9.34 5.90
CA VAL A 72 -6.38 10.26 6.49
C VAL A 72 -7.71 9.96 5.84
N LEU A 73 -8.67 9.47 6.62
CA LEU A 73 -10.01 9.19 6.13
C LEU A 73 -10.78 10.50 5.87
N ASN A 74 -11.79 10.43 5.00
CA ASN A 74 -12.77 11.49 4.82
C ASN A 74 -13.94 11.31 5.80
N PHE A 75 -14.89 12.24 5.79
CA PHE A 75 -16.03 12.22 6.72
C PHE A 75 -16.86 10.93 6.61
N GLU A 76 -17.05 10.40 5.40
CA GLU A 76 -17.78 9.14 5.20
C GLU A 76 -17.03 7.96 5.81
N GLY A 77 -15.72 7.86 5.57
CA GLY A 77 -14.88 6.81 6.16
C GLY A 77 -14.83 6.86 7.69
N GLU A 78 -14.81 8.05 8.29
CA GLU A 78 -14.89 8.21 9.74
C GLU A 78 -16.28 7.86 10.29
N ALA A 79 -17.35 8.29 9.62
CA ALA A 79 -18.74 8.04 10.06
C ALA A 79 -19.13 6.56 9.98
N GLU A 80 -18.64 5.84 8.96
CA GLU A 80 -18.84 4.39 8.81
C GLU A 80 -17.87 3.56 9.67
N GLY A 81 -16.90 4.18 10.34
CA GLY A 81 -15.92 3.49 11.18
C GLY A 81 -14.99 2.57 10.37
N VAL A 82 -14.62 2.99 9.15
CA VAL A 82 -13.77 2.21 8.25
C VAL A 82 -12.39 1.98 8.89
N ASP A 83 -11.98 0.72 8.99
CA ASP A 83 -10.63 0.37 9.43
C ASP A 83 -9.61 0.66 8.31
N PRO A 84 -8.57 1.48 8.55
CA PRO A 84 -7.49 1.70 7.60
C PRO A 84 -6.81 0.41 7.10
N ASP A 85 -6.76 -0.66 7.91
CA ASP A 85 -6.23 -1.95 7.47
C ASP A 85 -7.08 -2.56 6.34
N THR A 86 -8.40 -2.33 6.34
CA THR A 86 -9.30 -2.77 5.26
C THR A 86 -9.03 -1.99 3.96
N VAL A 87 -8.71 -0.71 4.07
CA VAL A 87 -8.29 0.11 2.91
C VAL A 87 -6.97 -0.42 2.35
N VAL A 88 -5.98 -0.68 3.22
CA VAL A 88 -4.67 -1.20 2.78
C VAL A 88 -4.81 -2.58 2.13
N ALA A 89 -5.67 -3.46 2.65
CA ALA A 89 -5.93 -4.77 2.04
C ALA A 89 -6.48 -4.63 0.61
N ASN A 90 -7.47 -3.76 0.42
CA ASN A 90 -8.05 -3.48 -0.90
C ASN A 90 -7.03 -2.85 -1.87
N VAL A 91 -6.18 -1.94 -1.39
CA VAL A 91 -5.06 -1.39 -2.18
C VAL A 91 -4.13 -2.51 -2.68
N LEU A 92 -3.78 -3.48 -1.84
CA LEU A 92 -2.90 -4.57 -2.24
C LEU A 92 -3.55 -5.54 -3.23
N GLU A 93 -4.87 -5.75 -3.13
CA GLU A 93 -5.64 -6.59 -4.03
C GLU A 93 -5.73 -5.96 -5.43
N GLU A 94 -5.99 -4.66 -5.49
CA GLU A 94 -6.16 -3.92 -6.75
C GLU A 94 -4.84 -3.46 -7.38
N THR A 95 -3.70 -3.70 -6.72
CA THR A 95 -2.37 -3.37 -7.26
C THR A 95 -1.59 -4.64 -7.65
N PRO A 96 -1.50 -4.97 -8.95
CA PRO A 96 -0.69 -6.10 -9.42
C PRO A 96 0.81 -5.93 -9.11
N GLU A 97 1.48 -7.04 -8.78
CA GLU A 97 2.91 -7.08 -8.47
C GLU A 97 3.79 -6.64 -9.65
N LEU A 98 3.42 -7.09 -10.85
CA LEU A 98 4.08 -6.81 -12.11
C LEU A 98 3.16 -5.99 -13.00
N GLU A 99 3.74 -5.08 -13.80
CA GLU A 99 2.96 -4.41 -14.85
C GLU A 99 2.70 -5.40 -15.97
N THR A 100 1.42 -5.59 -16.29
CA THR A 100 1.01 -6.26 -17.51
C THR A 100 1.24 -5.29 -18.66
N THR A 101 2.44 -5.30 -19.24
CA THR A 101 2.66 -4.65 -20.54
C THR A 101 1.69 -5.30 -21.53
N LYS A 102 0.64 -4.57 -21.93
CA LYS A 102 -0.10 -4.91 -23.15
C LYS A 102 0.89 -4.78 -24.29
N ARG A 103 1.46 -5.92 -24.73
CA ARG A 103 2.18 -5.99 -26.00
C ARG A 103 1.15 -5.66 -27.07
N THR A 104 1.21 -4.42 -27.55
CA THR A 104 0.49 -3.98 -28.75
C THR A 104 1.47 -4.08 -29.91
#